data_AF-A0AAQ4QSA6-F1
#
_entry.id   AF-A0AAQ4QSA6-F1
#
_cell.length_a   1.000
_cell.length_b   1.000
_cell.length_c   1.000
_cell.angle_alpha   90.00
_cell.angle_beta   90.00
_cell.angle_gamma   90.00
#
_symmetry.space_group_name_H-M   'P 1'
#
loop_
_entity.id
_entity.type
_entity.pdbx_description
1 polymer ?
#
loop_
_entity_poly.entity_id
_entity_poly.type
_entity_poly.pdbx_seq_one_letter_code
_entity_poly.pdbx_strand_id
1 'polypeptide(L)'
;MSVSHTKDSSFLGGRIPPEIDSMSKNLKDVDHEMFRKILKAVVSGLEGKDCREVMKSIAESSTVPQERLGHVVSGVYRVLSEAVRVPASSLKQEAFREDLRELRIPEEFIADFSSVVFGSRRADLDAATARNDPHLPTVEDFKWRVDVAISTSSLARALQPSVLMQMKLSDGSFQRFEVPVSKFQELRYNVALILKEMNDLEKRNILKIQD
;
A
#
# COMPACT_ATOMS: atom_id res chain seq x y z
N MET A 1 32.70 -0.12 9.90
CA MET A 1 31.55 -0.25 8.99
C MET A 1 30.31 0.01 9.83
N SER A 2 29.72 1.20 9.71
CA SER A 2 28.66 1.69 10.58
C SER A 2 27.35 1.00 10.25
N VAL A 3 26.90 0.13 11.15
CA VAL A 3 25.54 -0.41 11.19
C VAL A 3 24.63 0.76 11.58
N SER A 4 24.03 1.41 10.59
CA SER A 4 22.98 2.39 10.84
C SER A 4 21.78 1.66 11.43
N HIS A 5 21.35 2.08 12.61
CA HIS A 5 20.12 1.64 13.26
C HIS A 5 18.94 1.72 12.27
N THR A 6 18.52 0.58 11.72
CA THR A 6 17.23 0.46 11.05
C THR A 6 16.17 0.51 12.15
N LYS A 7 15.58 1.69 12.35
CA LYS A 7 14.33 1.85 13.10
C LYS A 7 13.27 0.99 12.40
N ASP A 8 12.68 0.05 13.13
CA ASP A 8 11.78 -0.99 12.62
C ASP A 8 10.41 -0.50 12.09
N SER A 9 10.23 0.78 11.76
CA SER A 9 8.93 1.26 11.28
C SER A 9 8.99 2.61 10.54
N SER A 10 9.91 2.78 9.58
CA SER A 10 9.75 3.90 8.63
C SER A 10 8.73 3.52 7.57
N PHE A 11 7.94 4.49 7.08
CA PHE A 11 7.02 4.26 5.96
C PHE A 11 7.74 3.82 4.67
N LEU A 12 9.06 4.02 4.60
CA LEU A 12 9.94 3.58 3.52
C LEU A 12 10.40 2.11 3.64
N GLY A 13 10.00 1.40 4.70
CA GLY A 13 10.45 0.05 4.97
C GLY A 13 11.91 -0.02 5.44
N GLY A 14 12.61 -1.11 5.13
CA GLY A 14 13.94 -1.39 5.68
C GLY A 14 15.12 -0.65 5.04
N ARG A 15 14.92 0.02 3.90
CA ARG A 15 15.97 0.80 3.21
C ARG A 15 15.39 2.05 2.57
N ILE A 16 16.12 3.15 2.68
CA ILE A 16 15.77 4.41 2.02
C ILE A 16 16.02 4.25 0.50
N PRO A 17 15.01 4.49 -0.36
CA PRO A 17 15.20 4.51 -1.81
C PRO A 17 16.24 5.56 -2.26
N PRO A 18 17.11 5.22 -3.23
CA PRO A 18 18.17 6.13 -3.71
C PRO A 18 17.63 7.44 -4.30
N GLU A 19 16.39 7.44 -4.81
CA GLU A 19 15.71 8.61 -5.34
C GLU A 19 15.46 9.65 -4.23
N ILE A 20 15.09 9.20 -3.02
CA ILE A 20 14.85 10.07 -1.87
C ILE A 20 16.16 10.66 -1.36
N ASP A 21 17.22 9.85 -1.28
CA ASP A 21 18.57 10.32 -0.90
C ASP A 21 19.16 11.30 -1.92
N SER A 22 18.88 11.10 -3.21
CA SER A 22 19.30 12.03 -4.27
C SER A 22 18.51 13.33 -4.21
N MET A 23 17.20 13.28 -3.95
CA MET A 23 16.37 14.47 -3.79
C MET A 23 16.84 15.33 -2.63
N SER A 24 17.05 14.76 -1.43
CA SER A 24 17.41 15.53 -0.23
C SER A 24 18.67 16.39 -0.43
N LYS A 25 19.62 15.92 -1.24
CA LYS A 25 20.85 16.65 -1.62
C LYS A 25 20.60 17.81 -2.58
N ASN A 26 19.54 17.75 -3.39
CA ASN A 26 19.21 18.74 -4.43
C ASN A 26 18.10 19.73 -4.00
N LEU A 27 17.45 19.53 -2.84
CA LEU A 27 16.38 20.39 -2.36
C LEU A 27 16.82 21.82 -1.99
N LYS A 28 18.11 22.04 -1.72
CA LYS A 28 18.64 23.37 -1.31
C LYS A 28 18.54 24.43 -2.40
N ASP A 29 18.56 24.00 -3.66
CA ASP A 29 18.55 24.89 -4.82
C ASP A 29 17.13 25.15 -5.34
N VAL A 30 16.11 24.54 -4.72
CA VAL A 30 14.71 24.64 -5.12
C VAL A 30 13.97 25.54 -4.16
N ASP A 31 13.37 26.61 -4.68
CA ASP A 31 12.51 27.47 -3.88
C ASP A 31 11.14 26.81 -3.58
N HIS A 32 10.43 27.38 -2.62
CA HIS A 32 9.16 26.83 -2.14
C HIS A 32 8.05 26.86 -3.19
N GLU A 33 8.05 27.83 -4.09
CA GLU A 33 7.03 27.95 -5.14
C GLU A 33 7.22 26.86 -6.21
N MET A 34 8.48 26.65 -6.62
CA MET A 34 8.89 25.61 -7.55
C MET A 34 8.60 24.23 -6.98
N PHE A 35 8.94 24.00 -5.71
CA PHE A 35 8.63 22.75 -5.02
C PHE A 35 7.13 22.44 -5.06
N ARG A 36 6.28 23.44 -4.77
CA ARG A 36 4.82 23.27 -4.84
C ARG A 36 4.30 23.00 -6.25
N LYS A 37 4.89 23.60 -7.28
CA LYS A 37 4.56 23.30 -8.69
C LYS A 37 4.91 21.84 -9.02
N ILE A 38 6.10 21.38 -8.62
CA ILE A 38 6.54 19.99 -8.78
C ILE A 38 5.59 19.05 -8.04
N LEU A 39 5.28 19.34 -6.77
CA LEU A 39 4.40 18.52 -5.94
C LEU A 39 3.02 18.37 -6.59
N LYS A 40 2.41 19.46 -7.07
CA LYS A 40 1.11 19.43 -7.76
C LYS A 40 1.16 18.59 -9.04
N ALA A 41 2.25 18.70 -9.81
CA ALA A 41 2.43 17.92 -11.04
C ALA A 41 2.59 16.43 -10.73
N VAL A 42 3.38 16.07 -9.70
CA VAL A 42 3.55 14.68 -9.24
C VAL A 42 2.23 14.10 -8.74
N VAL A 43 1.48 14.84 -7.90
CA VAL A 43 0.16 14.41 -7.40
C VAL A 43 -0.81 14.15 -8.56
N SER A 44 -0.84 15.06 -9.54
CA SER A 44 -1.68 14.87 -10.74
C SER A 44 -1.27 13.62 -11.53
N GLY A 45 0.04 13.32 -11.60
CA GLY A 45 0.57 12.12 -12.24
C GLY A 45 0.18 10.85 -11.49
N LEU A 46 0.26 10.85 -10.16
CA LEU A 46 -0.19 9.74 -9.30
C LEU A 46 -1.71 9.51 -9.39
N GLU A 47 -2.49 10.58 -9.58
CA GLU A 47 -3.93 10.49 -9.88
C GLU A 47 -4.22 9.89 -11.27
N GLY A 48 -3.20 9.71 -12.12
CA GLY A 48 -3.29 9.16 -13.48
C GLY A 48 -3.55 10.21 -14.57
N LYS A 49 -3.34 11.51 -14.29
CA LYS A 49 -3.52 12.60 -15.27
C LYS A 49 -2.25 12.81 -16.08
N ASP A 50 -2.38 13.26 -17.33
CA ASP A 50 -1.22 13.63 -18.15
C ASP A 50 -0.56 14.90 -17.59
N CYS A 51 0.71 14.77 -17.22
CA CYS A 51 1.50 15.83 -16.61
C CYS A 51 2.65 16.30 -17.50
N ARG A 52 2.73 15.83 -18.75
CA ARG A 52 3.88 16.13 -19.65
C ARG A 52 4.04 17.62 -19.92
N GLU A 53 2.96 18.33 -20.23
CA GLU A 53 3.01 19.78 -20.50
C GLU A 53 3.33 20.59 -19.25
N VAL A 54 2.80 20.18 -18.09
CA VAL A 54 3.09 20.82 -16.80
C VAL A 54 4.55 20.62 -16.43
N MET A 55 5.09 19.41 -16.59
CA MET A 55 6.51 19.13 -16.34
C MET A 55 7.42 19.88 -17.32
N LYS A 56 7.01 20.03 -18.58
CA LYS A 56 7.73 20.84 -19.58
C LYS A 56 7.78 22.32 -19.18
N SER A 57 6.65 22.90 -18.78
CA SER A 57 6.62 24.31 -18.34
C SER A 57 7.41 24.53 -17.04
N ILE A 58 7.43 23.56 -16.12
CA ILE A 58 8.30 23.59 -14.93
C ILE A 58 9.77 23.57 -15.33
N ALA A 59 10.17 22.71 -16.27
CA ALA A 59 11.55 22.64 -16.75
C ALA A 59 12.00 23.93 -17.46
N GLU A 60 11.12 24.55 -18.25
CA GLU A 60 11.41 25.81 -18.96
C GLU A 60 11.46 27.04 -18.04
N SER A 61 10.68 27.03 -16.94
CA SER A 61 10.64 28.12 -15.96
C SER A 61 11.64 27.97 -14.81
N SER A 62 12.32 26.83 -14.72
CA SER A 62 13.25 26.54 -13.64
C SER A 62 14.64 27.12 -13.91
N THR A 63 15.22 27.71 -12.87
CA THR A 63 16.64 28.10 -12.82
C THR A 63 17.56 26.94 -12.46
N VAL A 64 16.99 25.80 -12.06
CA VAL A 64 17.71 24.59 -11.63
C VAL A 64 18.01 23.70 -12.84
N PRO A 65 19.24 23.15 -12.97
CA PRO A 65 19.58 22.22 -14.04
C PRO A 65 18.63 21.02 -14.14
N GLN A 66 18.30 20.61 -15.36
CA GLN A 66 17.30 19.56 -15.63
C GLN A 66 17.63 18.23 -14.93
N GLU A 67 18.91 17.87 -14.80
CA GLU A 67 19.34 16.66 -14.09
C GLU A 67 18.99 16.71 -12.60
N ARG A 68 19.26 17.84 -11.93
CA ARG A 68 18.89 18.06 -10.52
C ARG A 68 17.38 18.09 -10.33
N LEU A 69 16.66 18.74 -11.25
CA LEU A 69 15.20 18.75 -11.26
C LEU A 69 14.64 17.32 -11.38
N GLY A 70 15.25 16.48 -12.21
CA GLY A 70 14.90 15.06 -12.34
C GLY A 70 15.03 14.29 -11.02
N HIS A 71 16.11 14.50 -10.27
CA HIS A 71 16.27 13.91 -8.94
C HIS A 71 15.19 14.37 -7.96
N VAL A 72 14.83 15.65 -7.98
CA VAL A 72 13.78 16.19 -7.11
C VAL A 72 12.42 15.60 -7.46
N VAL A 73 12.03 15.62 -8.73
CA VAL A 73 10.75 15.03 -9.20
C VAL A 73 10.67 13.55 -8.83
N SER A 74 11.74 12.80 -9.06
CA SER A 74 11.82 11.37 -8.74
C SER A 74 11.68 11.09 -7.25
N GLY A 75 12.36 11.86 -6.39
CA GLY A 75 12.24 11.72 -4.94
C GLY A 75 10.87 12.11 -4.42
N VAL A 76 10.26 13.20 -4.92
CA VAL A 76 8.90 13.62 -4.55
C VAL A 76 7.89 12.53 -4.91
N TYR A 77 7.99 12.00 -6.13
CA TYR A 77 7.16 10.88 -6.59
C TYR A 77 7.33 9.67 -5.67
N ARG A 78 8.58 9.31 -5.34
CA ARG A 78 8.86 8.15 -4.49
C ARG A 78 8.31 8.33 -3.07
N VAL A 79 8.56 9.47 -2.42
CA VAL A 79 8.02 9.76 -1.08
C VAL A 79 6.50 9.61 -1.05
N LEU A 80 5.81 10.22 -2.01
CA LEU A 80 4.35 10.15 -2.08
C LEU A 80 3.86 8.73 -2.39
N SER A 81 4.51 8.01 -3.31
CA SER A 81 4.14 6.64 -3.66
C SER A 81 4.24 5.69 -2.47
N GLU A 82 5.34 5.74 -1.71
CA GLU A 82 5.52 4.89 -0.53
C GLU A 82 4.56 5.30 0.60
N ALA A 83 4.32 6.60 0.80
CA ALA A 83 3.38 7.08 1.81
C ALA A 83 1.90 6.74 1.48
N VAL A 84 1.53 6.74 0.20
CA VAL A 84 0.18 6.35 -0.27
C VAL A 84 -0.02 4.84 -0.21
N ARG A 85 1.04 4.05 -0.36
CA ARG A 85 0.96 2.59 -0.22
C ARG A 85 0.61 2.13 1.20
N VAL A 86 1.01 2.89 2.22
CA VAL A 86 0.64 2.60 3.61
C VAL A 86 -0.79 3.09 3.86
N PRO A 87 -1.69 2.27 4.44
CA PRO A 87 -3.04 2.70 4.78
C PRO A 87 -3.04 3.92 5.71
N ALA A 88 -3.91 4.88 5.44
CA ALA A 88 -4.02 6.12 6.23
C ALA A 88 -4.32 5.88 7.72
N SER A 89 -4.94 4.74 8.06
CA SER A 89 -5.18 4.34 9.45
C SER A 89 -3.92 3.91 10.21
N SER A 90 -2.89 3.46 9.49
CA SER A 90 -1.64 2.96 10.06
C SER A 90 -0.54 4.02 10.06
N LEU A 91 -0.52 4.90 9.07
CA LEU A 91 0.47 5.98 8.97
C LEU A 91 0.09 7.15 9.88
N LYS A 92 0.86 7.40 10.94
CA LYS A 92 0.67 8.56 11.82
C LYS A 92 1.34 9.81 11.25
N GLN A 93 0.68 10.96 11.34
CA GLN A 93 1.20 12.21 10.78
C GLN A 93 2.51 12.65 11.43
N GLU A 94 2.62 12.51 12.75
CA GLU A 94 3.82 12.88 13.52
C GLU A 94 5.00 11.99 13.14
N ALA A 95 4.78 10.67 13.05
CA ALA A 95 5.81 9.72 12.65
C ALA A 95 6.29 9.99 11.22
N PHE A 96 5.37 10.29 10.30
CA PHE A 96 5.71 10.67 8.93
C PHE A 96 6.57 11.93 8.88
N ARG A 97 6.25 12.95 9.68
CA ARG A 97 7.05 14.19 9.73
C ARG A 97 8.44 13.96 10.30
N GLU A 98 8.56 13.16 11.37
CA GLU A 98 9.86 12.78 11.94
C GLU A 98 10.72 12.02 10.91
N ASP A 99 10.15 11.06 10.20
CA ASP A 99 10.86 10.33 9.13
C ASP A 99 11.40 11.29 8.05
N LEU A 100 10.60 12.28 7.62
CA LEU A 100 11.06 13.27 6.65
C LEU A 100 12.16 14.21 7.20
N ARG A 101 12.13 14.52 8.51
CA ARG A 101 13.20 15.29 9.16
C ARG A 101 14.50 14.50 9.22
N GLU A 102 14.43 13.20 9.54
CA GLU A 102 15.59 12.30 9.53
C GLU A 102 16.22 12.20 8.13
N LEU A 103 15.41 12.31 7.08
CA LEU A 103 15.84 12.39 5.67
C LEU A 103 16.42 13.75 5.26
N ARG A 104 16.54 14.71 6.21
CA ARG A 104 17.05 16.07 6.00
C ARG A 104 16.23 16.89 5.00
N ILE A 105 14.92 16.65 4.94
CA ILE A 105 14.00 17.46 4.14
C ILE A 105 13.65 18.74 4.92
N PRO A 106 13.69 19.94 4.30
CA PRO A 106 13.29 21.19 4.95
C PRO A 106 11.85 21.18 5.47
N GLU A 107 11.61 21.78 6.64
CA GLU A 107 10.30 21.77 7.32
C GLU A 107 9.16 22.38 6.47
N GLU A 108 9.49 23.38 5.64
CA GLU A 108 8.57 24.00 4.69
C GLU A 108 8.00 22.99 3.66
N PHE A 109 8.81 22.03 3.22
CA PHE A 109 8.39 20.98 2.28
C PHE A 109 7.69 19.83 3.00
N ILE A 110 8.08 19.55 4.26
CA ILE A 110 7.41 18.55 5.11
C ILE A 110 5.94 18.90 5.32
N ALA A 111 5.64 20.18 5.55
CA ALA A 111 4.25 20.65 5.68
C ALA A 111 3.44 20.40 4.41
N ASP A 112 4.02 20.70 3.24
CA ASP A 112 3.36 20.48 1.95
C ASP A 112 3.15 18.97 1.67
N PHE A 113 4.15 18.10 1.93
CA PHE A 113 3.98 16.64 1.84
C PHE A 113 2.87 16.15 2.76
N SER A 114 2.85 16.60 4.02
CA SER A 114 1.84 16.20 5.00
C SER A 114 0.44 16.62 4.55
N SER A 115 0.30 17.80 3.94
CA SER A 115 -0.98 18.27 3.41
C SER A 115 -1.54 17.38 2.29
N VAL A 116 -0.67 16.76 1.49
CA VAL A 116 -1.07 15.84 0.42
C VAL A 116 -1.42 14.46 0.99
N VAL A 117 -0.56 13.91 1.86
CA VAL A 117 -0.70 12.54 2.40
C VAL A 117 -1.89 12.41 3.35
N PHE A 118 -2.19 13.45 4.13
CA PHE A 118 -3.25 13.44 5.15
C PHE A 118 -4.42 14.39 4.83
N GLY A 119 -4.39 15.08 3.69
CA GLY A 119 -5.44 16.02 3.30
C GLY A 119 -6.53 15.42 2.43
N SER A 120 -7.33 16.31 1.83
CA SER A 120 -8.50 15.94 1.02
C SER A 120 -8.18 15.12 -0.22
N ARG A 121 -6.96 15.23 -0.76
CA ARG A 121 -6.53 14.49 -1.96
C ARG A 121 -6.19 13.02 -1.71
N ARG A 122 -6.09 12.61 -0.44
CA ARG A 122 -5.69 11.24 -0.11
C ARG A 122 -6.63 10.20 -0.70
N ALA A 123 -7.94 10.45 -0.65
CA ALA A 123 -8.94 9.53 -1.19
C ALA A 123 -8.80 9.32 -2.71
N ASP A 124 -8.50 10.39 -3.46
CA ASP A 124 -8.29 10.31 -4.91
C ASP A 124 -7.02 9.53 -5.25
N LEU A 125 -5.96 9.71 -4.46
CA LEU A 125 -4.70 8.98 -4.59
C LEU A 125 -4.86 7.49 -4.25
N ASP A 126 -5.59 7.16 -3.20
CA ASP A 126 -5.90 5.78 -2.83
C ASP A 126 -6.74 5.10 -3.93
N ALA A 127 -7.74 5.80 -4.47
CA ALA A 127 -8.55 5.29 -5.58
C ALA A 127 -7.73 5.07 -6.86
N ALA A 128 -6.81 5.99 -7.18
CA ALA A 128 -5.91 5.85 -8.33
C ALA A 128 -4.93 4.69 -8.16
N THR A 129 -4.40 4.52 -6.95
CA THR A 129 -3.51 3.40 -6.60
C THR A 129 -4.25 2.07 -6.71
N ALA A 130 -5.46 1.96 -6.15
CA ALA A 130 -6.27 0.74 -6.20
C ALA A 130 -6.61 0.28 -7.63
N ARG A 131 -6.73 1.21 -8.59
CA ARG A 131 -6.95 0.87 -10.02
C ARG A 131 -5.71 0.28 -10.70
N ASN A 132 -4.53 0.70 -10.26
CA ASN A 132 -3.26 0.38 -10.91
C ASN A 132 -2.44 -0.66 -10.12
N ASP A 133 -2.86 -1.02 -8.91
CA ASP A 133 -2.14 -1.95 -8.04
C ASP A 133 -2.28 -3.39 -8.57
N PRO A 134 -1.17 -4.07 -8.90
CA PRO A 134 -1.21 -5.47 -9.28
C PRO A 134 -1.59 -6.33 -8.07
N HIS A 135 -2.88 -6.61 -7.94
CA HIS A 135 -3.41 -7.46 -6.87
C HIS A 135 -3.66 -8.89 -7.35
N LEU A 136 -3.57 -9.85 -6.43
CA LEU A 136 -4.06 -11.20 -6.68
C LEU A 136 -5.59 -11.18 -6.82
N PRO A 137 -6.19 -12.11 -7.58
CA PRO A 137 -7.65 -12.24 -7.63
C PRO A 137 -8.23 -12.37 -6.22
N THR A 138 -9.23 -11.57 -5.92
CA THR A 138 -9.94 -11.54 -4.63
C THR A 138 -11.25 -12.31 -4.74
N VAL A 139 -11.80 -12.77 -3.62
CA VAL A 139 -13.10 -13.46 -3.59
C VAL A 139 -14.23 -12.43 -3.64
N GLU A 140 -15.03 -12.45 -4.71
CA GLU A 140 -16.19 -11.56 -4.88
C GLU A 140 -17.49 -12.15 -4.31
N ASP A 141 -17.72 -13.45 -4.53
CA ASP A 141 -18.92 -14.16 -4.07
C ASP A 141 -18.53 -15.56 -3.60
N PHE A 142 -19.13 -16.01 -2.50
CA PHE A 142 -18.89 -17.32 -1.93
C PHE A 142 -20.20 -17.96 -1.51
N LYS A 143 -20.54 -19.09 -2.16
CA LYS A 143 -21.77 -19.86 -1.92
C LYS A 143 -21.41 -21.26 -1.49
N TRP A 144 -22.18 -21.81 -0.57
CA TRP A 144 -22.01 -23.17 -0.10
C TRP A 144 -23.35 -23.84 0.13
N ARG A 145 -23.35 -25.17 0.03
CA ARG A 145 -24.47 -26.01 0.46
C ARG A 145 -23.93 -27.31 1.03
N VAL A 146 -24.70 -27.94 1.92
CA VAL A 146 -24.38 -29.26 2.46
C VAL A 146 -25.15 -30.30 1.68
N ASP A 147 -24.43 -31.23 1.08
CA ASP A 147 -25.00 -32.37 0.38
C ASP A 147 -24.88 -33.60 1.29
N VAL A 148 -25.96 -34.39 1.38
CA VAL A 148 -25.99 -35.65 2.12
C VAL A 148 -26.34 -36.75 1.12
N ALA A 149 -25.38 -37.62 0.82
CA ALA A 149 -25.61 -38.75 -0.06
C ALA A 149 -26.41 -39.84 0.69
N ILE A 150 -27.62 -40.15 0.21
CA ILE A 150 -28.46 -41.23 0.75
C ILE A 150 -28.23 -42.48 -0.10
N SER A 151 -27.52 -43.47 0.45
CA SER A 151 -27.29 -44.76 -0.21
C SER A 151 -28.35 -45.77 0.20
N THR A 152 -29.13 -46.30 -0.75
CA THR A 152 -30.23 -47.26 -0.50
C THR A 152 -29.82 -48.74 -0.59
N SER A 153 -28.58 -49.05 -0.96
CA SER A 153 -28.07 -50.43 -1.00
C SER A 153 -27.38 -50.83 0.30
N SER A 154 -27.68 -52.02 0.80
CA SER A 154 -27.34 -52.63 2.10
C SER A 154 -25.84 -52.77 2.46
N LEU A 155 -24.93 -52.25 1.63
CA LEU A 155 -23.50 -52.21 1.91
C LEU A 155 -23.20 -50.87 2.58
N ALA A 156 -23.02 -50.90 3.90
CA ALA A 156 -22.67 -49.81 4.80
C ALA A 156 -21.98 -48.61 4.12
N ARG A 157 -22.77 -47.68 3.58
CA ARG A 157 -22.32 -46.33 3.24
C ARG A 157 -23.04 -45.40 4.19
N ALA A 158 -22.29 -44.99 5.20
CA ALA A 158 -22.68 -43.96 6.13
C ALA A 158 -23.19 -42.73 5.36
N LEU A 159 -24.22 -42.08 5.90
CA LEU A 159 -24.61 -40.72 5.53
C LEU A 159 -23.39 -39.82 5.74
N GLN A 160 -22.54 -39.70 4.72
CA GLN A 160 -21.34 -38.89 4.81
C GLN A 160 -21.69 -37.53 4.23
N PRO A 161 -21.90 -36.50 5.06
CA PRO A 161 -22.15 -35.16 4.56
C PRO A 161 -20.88 -34.63 3.88
N SER A 162 -21.06 -33.87 2.81
CA SER A 162 -20.01 -33.09 2.18
C SER A 162 -20.51 -31.67 1.93
N VAL A 163 -19.59 -30.72 1.82
CA VAL A 163 -19.92 -29.32 1.55
C VAL A 163 -19.53 -29.01 0.12
N LEU A 164 -20.50 -28.68 -0.72
CA LEU A 164 -20.23 -28.17 -2.06
C LEU A 164 -20.03 -26.65 -1.96
N MET A 165 -18.84 -26.20 -2.33
CA MET A 165 -18.46 -24.80 -2.30
C MET A 165 -18.33 -24.24 -3.72
N GLN A 166 -18.70 -22.98 -3.88
CA GLN A 166 -18.55 -22.22 -5.10
C GLN A 166 -18.01 -20.83 -4.77
N MET A 167 -16.94 -20.42 -5.45
CA MET A 167 -16.38 -19.09 -5.36
C MET A 167 -16.32 -18.42 -6.73
N LYS A 168 -16.63 -17.13 -6.76
CA LYS A 168 -16.37 -16.22 -7.87
C LYS A 168 -15.21 -15.33 -7.50
N LEU A 169 -14.20 -15.26 -8.34
CA LEU A 169 -13.03 -14.41 -8.15
C LEU A 169 -13.13 -13.13 -9.00
N SER A 170 -12.37 -12.10 -8.64
CA SER A 170 -12.38 -10.79 -9.32
C SER A 170 -11.80 -10.81 -10.74
N ASP A 171 -11.07 -11.86 -11.10
CA ASP A 171 -10.62 -12.12 -12.47
C ASP A 171 -11.73 -12.75 -13.35
N GLY A 172 -12.94 -12.91 -12.80
CA GLY A 172 -14.09 -13.54 -13.46
C GLY A 172 -14.06 -15.06 -13.44
N SER A 173 -13.04 -15.69 -12.85
CA SER A 173 -12.99 -17.14 -12.72
C SER A 173 -13.98 -17.66 -11.68
N PHE A 174 -14.49 -18.87 -11.93
CA PHE A 174 -15.40 -19.57 -11.03
C PHE A 174 -14.79 -20.90 -10.64
N GLN A 175 -14.68 -21.16 -9.34
CA GLN A 175 -14.23 -22.45 -8.84
C GLN A 175 -15.35 -23.10 -8.06
N ARG A 176 -15.60 -24.37 -8.36
CA ARG A 176 -16.58 -25.21 -7.66
C ARG A 176 -15.90 -26.50 -7.26
N PHE A 177 -15.99 -26.83 -5.97
CA PHE A 177 -15.34 -28.02 -5.44
C PHE A 177 -16.10 -28.57 -4.24
N GLU A 178 -15.97 -29.87 -4.03
CA GLU A 178 -16.55 -30.59 -2.90
C GLU A 178 -15.52 -30.73 -1.78
N VAL A 179 -15.96 -30.44 -0.56
CA VAL A 179 -15.12 -30.47 0.64
C VAL A 179 -15.69 -31.51 1.61
N PRO A 180 -14.99 -32.64 1.82
CA PRO A 180 -15.31 -33.58 2.88
C PRO A 180 -15.20 -32.93 4.27
N VAL A 181 -15.95 -33.44 5.27
CA VAL A 181 -15.96 -32.88 6.63
C VAL A 181 -14.54 -32.73 7.22
N SER A 182 -13.67 -33.71 7.02
CA SER A 182 -12.28 -33.65 7.52
C SER A 182 -11.52 -32.45 6.97
N LYS A 183 -11.61 -32.21 5.65
CA LYS A 183 -10.98 -31.06 4.99
C LYS A 183 -11.63 -29.74 5.34
N PHE A 184 -12.93 -29.74 5.61
CA PHE A 184 -13.62 -28.55 6.11
C PHE A 184 -13.09 -28.12 7.49
N GLN A 185 -12.86 -29.07 8.40
CA GLN A 185 -12.31 -28.76 9.72
C GLN A 185 -10.85 -28.26 9.63
N GLU A 186 -10.05 -28.86 8.74
CA GLU A 186 -8.68 -28.38 8.46
C GLU A 186 -8.70 -26.94 7.92
N LEU A 187 -9.56 -26.65 6.94
CA LEU A 187 -9.75 -25.30 6.40
C LEU A 187 -10.18 -24.31 7.49
N ARG A 188 -11.17 -24.68 8.31
CA ARG A 188 -11.63 -23.85 9.44
C ARG A 188 -10.50 -23.51 10.41
N TYR A 189 -9.69 -24.51 10.78
CA TYR A 189 -8.54 -24.29 11.66
C TYR A 189 -7.50 -23.35 11.05
N ASN A 190 -7.11 -23.59 9.79
CA ASN A 190 -6.10 -22.77 9.11
C ASN A 190 -6.57 -21.33 8.90
N VAL A 191 -7.84 -21.11 8.55
CA VAL A 191 -8.41 -19.76 8.45
C VAL A 191 -8.40 -19.06 9.80
N ALA A 192 -8.79 -19.75 10.88
CA ALA A 192 -8.75 -19.16 12.22
C ALA A 192 -7.31 -18.82 12.67
N LEU A 193 -6.33 -19.65 12.32
CA LEU A 193 -4.92 -19.39 12.58
C LEU A 193 -4.43 -18.14 11.85
N ILE A 194 -4.70 -18.02 10.55
CA ILE A 194 -4.31 -16.85 9.75
C ILE A 194 -4.97 -15.58 10.29
N LEU A 195 -6.27 -15.62 10.62
CA LEU A 195 -6.97 -14.47 11.20
C LEU A 195 -6.37 -14.04 12.55
N LYS A 196 -5.95 -15.00 13.38
CA LYS A 196 -5.25 -14.71 14.63
C LYS A 196 -3.90 -14.03 14.35
N GLU A 197 -3.11 -14.57 13.43
CA GLU A 197 -1.80 -14.00 13.05
C GLU A 197 -1.94 -12.58 12.48
N MET A 198 -2.94 -12.34 11.61
CA MET A 198 -3.26 -11.02 11.09
C MET A 198 -3.59 -10.03 12.22
N ASN A 199 -4.46 -10.42 13.14
CA ASN A 199 -4.83 -9.60 14.30
C ASN A 199 -3.64 -9.34 15.24
N ASP A 200 -2.76 -10.33 15.43
CA ASP A 200 -1.54 -10.16 16.23
C ASP A 200 -0.55 -9.20 15.54
N LEU A 201 -0.44 -9.24 14.20
CA LEU A 201 0.35 -8.29 13.41
C LEU A 201 -0.21 -6.86 13.50
N GLU A 202 -1.52 -6.70 13.36
CA GLU A 202 -2.18 -5.39 13.51
C GLU A 202 -1.93 -4.78 14.89
N LYS A 203 -2.04 -5.58 15.96
CA LYS A 203 -1.79 -5.13 17.34
C LYS A 203 -0.33 -4.77 17.60
N ARG A 204 0.63 -5.43 16.94
CA ARG A 204 2.06 -5.11 17.08
C ARG A 204 2.40 -3.72 16.55
N ASN A 205 1.70 -3.22 15.52
CA ASN A 205 1.90 -1.86 15.00
C ASN A 205 1.38 -0.74 15.93
N ILE A 206 0.68 -1.09 17.02
CA ILE A 206 0.08 -0.11 17.95
C ILE A 206 0.92 0.01 19.25
N LEU A 207 1.84 -0.92 19.51
CA LEU A 207 2.54 -1.01 20.80
C LEU A 207 4.06 -0.95 20.63
N LYS A 208 4.61 0.26 20.76
CA LYS A 208 5.72 0.62 21.66
C LYS A 208 6.16 2.08 21.47
N ILE A 209 5.51 2.97 22.21
CA ILE A 209 6.19 4.12 22.82
C ILE A 209 5.87 3.98 24.30
N GLN A 210 6.84 3.55 25.10
CA GLN A 210 6.82 3.77 26.55
C GLN A 210 7.62 5.05 26.78
N ASP A 211 7.06 5.90 27.65
CA ASP A 211 7.50 7.25 28.03
C ASP A 211 9.00 7.35 28.38
#